data_AF-A0A9D9LBJ4-F1
#
_entry.id   AF-A0A9D9LBJ4-F1
#
_cell.length_a   1.000
_cell.length_b   1.000
_cell.length_c   1.000
_cell.angle_alpha   90.00
_cell.angle_beta   90.00
_cell.angle_gamma   90.00
#
_symmetry.space_group_name_H-M   'P 1'
#
loop_
_entity.id
_entity.type
_entity.pdbx_description
1 polymer ?
#
loop_
_entity_poly.entity_id
_entity_poly.type
_entity_poly.pdbx_seq_one_letter_code
_entity_poly.pdbx_strand_id
1 'polypeptide(L)'
;MAPEASESPSVFCTTAEGDAVCLYVCQDSGIAGLLPEVKDSLTAAVNEYYLATGEAPVITSGYRTLHHCASLMAEFDQEQLEKLYCRHGYPSYVRDLVAAREAKGSALTADEAYDILRQREEGYISWHLAGGAVDFRLPQANPDLLRDCLERHGFRVLDETEAGVPCWHATKTGMTPRIIRE
;
A
#
# COMPACT_ATOMS: atom_id res chain seq x y z
N MET A 1 -2.66 -22.47 19.07
CA MET A 1 -3.25 -21.15 18.80
C MET A 1 -2.69 -20.18 19.81
N ALA A 2 -1.60 -19.51 19.47
CA ALA A 2 -1.21 -18.29 20.17
C ALA A 2 -2.02 -17.15 19.53
N PRO A 3 -2.62 -16.24 20.31
CA PRO A 3 -3.21 -15.04 19.74
C PRO A 3 -2.07 -14.22 19.14
N GLU A 4 -2.14 -13.94 17.84
CA GLU A 4 -1.28 -12.94 17.21
C GLU A 4 -1.44 -11.64 18.00
N ALA A 5 -0.30 -11.06 18.38
CA ALA A 5 -0.27 -9.81 19.08
C ALA A 5 -1.03 -8.78 18.23
N SER A 6 -2.20 -8.37 18.72
CA SER A 6 -2.90 -7.17 18.30
C SER A 6 -2.00 -5.98 18.66
N GLU A 7 -0.98 -5.73 17.85
CA GLU A 7 -0.18 -4.51 17.91
C GLU A 7 -1.14 -3.34 17.73
N SER A 8 -1.27 -2.54 18.78
CA SER A 8 -2.12 -1.35 18.76
C SER A 8 -1.60 -0.39 17.69
N PRO A 9 -2.46 0.26 16.91
CA PRO A 9 -2.00 1.23 15.92
C PRO A 9 -1.18 2.33 16.59
N SER A 10 0.04 2.53 16.11
CA SER A 10 0.93 3.59 16.60
C SER A 10 0.41 4.95 16.14
N VAL A 11 -0.37 5.62 17.00
CA VAL A 11 -0.76 7.01 16.77
C VAL A 11 0.45 7.91 17.00
N PHE A 12 1.21 8.18 15.93
CA PHE A 12 2.23 9.22 15.96
C PHE A 12 1.61 10.56 15.59
N CYS A 13 1.33 11.40 16.59
CA CYS A 13 1.19 12.83 16.38
C CYS A 13 2.59 13.45 16.52
N THR A 14 3.31 13.68 15.43
CA THR A 14 4.58 14.43 15.52
C THR A 14 4.28 15.92 15.63
N THR A 15 4.50 16.49 16.82
CA THR A 15 4.77 17.92 17.00
C THR A 15 5.91 18.13 18.00
N ALA A 16 7.07 18.54 17.49
CA ALA A 16 7.95 19.55 18.06
C ALA A 16 8.91 19.98 16.95
N GLU A 17 8.87 21.26 16.57
CA GLU A 17 9.72 21.89 15.53
C GLU A 17 9.34 21.63 14.05
N GLY A 18 8.08 21.88 13.66
CA GLY A 18 7.75 22.09 12.23
C GLY A 18 7.51 20.85 11.37
N ASP A 19 7.30 19.68 11.99
CA ASP A 19 7.08 18.40 11.30
C ASP A 19 5.61 18.01 11.07
N ALA A 20 5.41 17.10 10.09
CA ALA A 20 4.14 16.56 9.58
C ALA A 20 3.11 16.16 10.63
N VAL A 21 1.85 16.58 10.44
CA VAL A 21 0.70 16.07 11.21
C VAL A 21 -0.11 15.10 10.36
N CYS A 22 0.00 13.80 10.66
CA CYS A 22 -0.86 12.75 10.13
C CYS A 22 -1.01 11.63 11.17
N LEU A 23 -2.04 10.80 11.03
CA LEU A 23 -2.29 9.67 11.94
C LEU A 23 -1.92 8.38 11.24
N TYR A 24 -0.90 7.68 11.75
CA TYR A 24 -0.56 6.35 11.27
C TYR A 24 -1.36 5.28 12.00
N VAL A 25 -1.98 4.39 11.23
CA VAL A 25 -2.73 3.24 11.72
C VAL A 25 -2.25 2.02 10.94
N CYS A 26 -0.94 1.82 10.96
CA CYS A 26 -0.22 0.68 10.42
C CYS A 26 1.01 0.40 11.27
N GLN A 27 1.67 -0.73 11.04
CA GLN A 27 2.89 -1.10 11.76
C GLN A 27 4.04 -0.10 11.50
N ASP A 28 4.90 0.11 12.49
CA ASP A 28 6.07 1.00 12.41
C ASP A 28 7.01 0.61 11.27
N SER A 29 7.14 -0.69 11.00
CA SER A 29 7.92 -1.23 9.87
C SER A 29 7.42 -0.73 8.52
N GLY A 30 6.11 -0.49 8.39
CA GLY A 30 5.50 0.08 7.19
C GLY A 30 5.93 1.53 6.96
N ILE A 31 6.14 2.32 8.02
CA ILE A 31 6.61 3.70 7.88
C ILE A 31 8.13 3.74 7.73
N ALA A 32 8.85 2.93 8.51
CA ALA A 32 10.29 2.82 8.44
C ALA A 32 10.77 2.42 7.03
N GLY A 33 10.06 1.51 6.35
CA GLY A 33 10.38 1.02 5.02
C GLY A 33 10.03 1.94 3.84
N LEU A 34 9.40 3.09 4.07
CA LEU A 34 9.18 4.08 2.99
C LEU A 34 10.52 4.66 2.52
N LEU A 35 10.63 4.91 1.21
CA LEU A 35 11.79 5.59 0.63
C LEU A 35 11.90 7.02 1.19
N PRO A 36 13.13 7.58 1.35
CA PRO A 36 13.31 8.93 1.87
C PRO A 36 12.50 9.99 1.09
N GLU A 37 12.55 9.96 -0.23
CA GLU A 37 11.80 10.89 -1.10
C GLU A 37 10.28 10.80 -0.94
N VAL A 38 9.77 9.62 -0.57
CA VAL A 38 8.35 9.40 -0.28
C VAL A 38 8.01 10.00 1.07
N LYS A 39 8.84 9.78 2.10
CA LYS A 39 8.67 10.39 3.43
C LYS A 39 8.67 11.91 3.34
N ASP A 40 9.63 12.48 2.63
CA ASP A 40 9.78 13.94 2.49
C ASP A 40 8.57 14.55 1.77
N SER A 41 8.17 13.97 0.64
CA SER A 41 7.03 14.46 -0.15
C SER A 41 5.70 14.29 0.60
N LEU A 42 5.53 13.15 1.28
CA LEU A 42 4.36 12.87 2.11
C LEU A 42 4.25 13.86 3.26
N THR A 43 5.37 14.09 3.96
CA THR A 43 5.48 15.04 5.07
C THR A 43 5.06 16.44 4.63
N ALA A 44 5.55 16.92 3.48
CA ALA A 44 5.17 18.20 2.93
C ALA A 44 3.67 18.28 2.59
N ALA A 45 3.12 17.25 1.95
CA ALA A 45 1.70 17.21 1.56
C ALA A 45 0.74 17.20 2.75
N VAL A 46 1.00 16.35 3.76
CA VAL A 46 0.11 16.24 4.93
C VAL A 46 0.22 17.47 5.82
N ASN A 47 1.40 18.10 5.92
CA ASN A 47 1.57 19.38 6.60
C ASN A 47 0.73 20.48 5.96
N GLU A 48 0.81 20.58 4.63
CA GLU A 48 0.06 21.59 3.91
C GLU A 48 -1.45 21.40 4.09
N TYR A 49 -1.94 20.17 3.99
CA TYR A 49 -3.32 19.84 4.27
C TYR A 49 -3.73 20.18 5.71
N TYR A 50 -2.90 19.83 6.69
CA TYR A 50 -3.16 20.11 8.10
C TYR A 50 -3.21 21.61 8.38
N LEU A 51 -2.27 22.40 7.85
CA LEU A 51 -2.26 23.85 8.03
C LEU A 51 -3.50 24.53 7.43
N ALA A 52 -4.06 23.96 6.37
CA ALA A 52 -5.25 24.49 5.71
C ALA A 52 -6.57 24.09 6.40
N THR A 53 -6.60 22.94 7.08
CA THR A 53 -7.86 22.34 7.58
C THR A 53 -7.92 22.17 9.10
N GLY A 54 -6.78 22.10 9.78
CA GLY A 54 -6.65 21.66 11.16
C GLY A 54 -6.84 20.16 11.37
N GLU A 55 -7.04 19.38 10.30
CA GLU A 55 -7.36 17.96 10.35
C GLU A 55 -6.18 17.10 9.90
N ALA A 56 -5.89 16.02 10.65
CA ALA A 56 -4.80 15.11 10.36
C ALA A 56 -5.29 13.98 9.43
N PRO A 57 -4.70 13.79 8.23
CA PRO A 57 -5.08 12.68 7.37
C PRO A 57 -4.63 11.36 7.99
N VAL A 58 -5.40 10.30 7.72
CA VAL A 58 -5.17 8.98 8.34
C VAL A 58 -4.57 8.00 7.34
N ILE A 59 -3.35 7.57 7.61
CA ILE A 59 -2.59 6.63 6.78
C ILE A 59 -2.76 5.22 7.36
N THR A 60 -3.25 4.30 6.54
CA THR A 60 -3.57 2.91 6.94
C THR A 60 -2.58 1.90 6.40
N SER A 61 -1.70 2.29 5.47
CA SER A 61 -0.65 1.41 4.97
C SER A 61 0.53 2.19 4.40
N GLY A 62 1.73 1.65 4.57
CA GLY A 62 2.99 2.15 4.01
C GLY A 62 3.74 1.04 3.28
N TYR A 63 5.04 0.87 3.53
CA TYR A 63 5.81 -0.26 3.03
C TYR A 63 5.20 -1.61 3.43
N ARG A 64 5.28 -2.59 2.52
CA ARG A 64 4.87 -3.99 2.73
C ARG A 64 6.01 -4.89 2.29
N THR A 65 6.31 -5.93 3.05
CA THR A 65 7.23 -6.98 2.61
C THR A 65 6.61 -7.81 1.49
N LEU A 66 7.44 -8.57 0.77
CA LEU A 66 6.93 -9.49 -0.25
C LEU A 66 6.01 -10.54 0.37
N HIS A 67 6.31 -10.99 1.59
CA HIS A 67 5.47 -11.94 2.35
C HIS A 67 4.12 -11.33 2.73
N HIS A 68 4.08 -10.06 3.15
CA HIS A 68 2.81 -9.38 3.39
C HIS A 68 1.99 -9.27 2.09
N CYS A 69 2.61 -8.87 0.97
CA CYS A 69 1.94 -8.86 -0.33
C CYS A 69 1.39 -10.26 -0.70
N ALA A 70 2.16 -11.32 -0.46
CA ALA A 70 1.75 -12.69 -0.70
C ALA A 70 0.52 -13.08 0.15
N SER A 71 0.52 -12.73 1.43
CA SER A 71 -0.60 -12.97 2.34
C SER A 71 -1.90 -12.35 1.82
N LEU A 72 -1.87 -11.08 1.40
CA LEU A 72 -3.04 -10.41 0.82
C LEU A 72 -3.49 -11.09 -0.49
N MET A 73 -2.56 -11.39 -1.39
CA MET A 73 -2.86 -12.04 -2.66
C MET A 73 -3.38 -13.47 -2.50
N ALA A 74 -3.00 -14.16 -1.43
CA ALA A 74 -3.49 -15.49 -1.10
C ALA A 74 -4.98 -15.49 -0.72
N GLU A 75 -5.49 -14.39 -0.19
CA GLU A 75 -6.91 -14.22 0.18
C GLU A 75 -7.79 -13.80 -1.01
N PHE A 76 -7.25 -13.02 -1.95
CA PHE A 76 -8.01 -12.49 -3.08
C PHE A 76 -8.55 -13.57 -4.01
N ASP A 77 -9.79 -13.46 -4.45
CA ASP A 77 -10.28 -14.28 -5.55
C ASP A 77 -9.65 -13.89 -6.90
N GLN A 78 -9.94 -14.67 -7.95
CA GLN A 78 -9.40 -14.40 -9.28
C GLN A 78 -9.83 -13.03 -9.81
N GLU A 79 -11.08 -12.62 -9.59
CA GLU A 79 -11.60 -11.35 -10.07
C GLU A 79 -10.87 -10.17 -9.41
N GLN A 80 -10.63 -10.25 -8.09
CA GLN A 80 -9.86 -9.28 -7.33
C GLN A 80 -8.40 -9.22 -7.80
N LEU A 81 -7.76 -10.38 -8.00
CA LEU A 81 -6.39 -10.45 -8.53
C LEU A 81 -6.29 -9.76 -9.90
N GLU A 82 -7.20 -10.06 -10.81
CA GLU A 82 -7.20 -9.48 -12.16
C GLU A 82 -7.48 -7.98 -12.14
N LYS A 83 -8.46 -7.51 -11.35
CA LYS A 83 -8.79 -6.07 -11.21
C LYS A 83 -7.63 -5.23 -10.67
N LEU A 84 -6.87 -5.78 -9.71
CA LEU A 84 -5.79 -5.04 -9.05
C LEU A 84 -4.46 -5.15 -9.81
N TYR A 85 -4.13 -6.33 -10.33
CA TYR A 85 -2.78 -6.62 -10.84
C TYR A 85 -2.70 -6.75 -12.37
N CYS A 86 -3.82 -6.88 -13.09
CA CYS A 86 -3.81 -7.06 -14.54
C CYS A 86 -4.15 -5.79 -15.36
N ARG A 87 -4.15 -4.60 -14.73
CA ARG A 87 -4.50 -3.31 -15.38
C ARG A 87 -3.62 -2.96 -16.59
N HIS A 88 -2.41 -3.51 -16.64
CA HIS A 88 -1.42 -3.24 -17.69
C HIS A 88 -0.97 -4.50 -18.42
N GLY A 89 -1.86 -5.49 -18.51
CA GLY A 89 -1.58 -6.82 -19.06
C GLY A 89 -1.61 -7.89 -17.98
N TYR A 90 -1.52 -9.16 -18.37
CA TYR A 90 -1.68 -10.29 -17.47
C TYR A 90 -0.30 -10.85 -17.08
N PRO A 91 0.27 -10.50 -15.91
CA PRO A 91 1.59 -10.98 -15.51
C PRO A 91 1.56 -12.48 -15.20
N SER A 92 2.68 -13.17 -15.46
CA SER A 92 2.80 -14.62 -15.25
C SER A 92 2.48 -15.04 -13.81
N TYR A 93 2.95 -14.30 -12.82
CA TYR A 93 2.71 -14.63 -11.42
C TYR A 93 1.22 -14.65 -11.04
N VAL A 94 0.35 -13.86 -11.71
CA VAL A 94 -1.11 -13.95 -11.47
C VAL A 94 -1.67 -15.23 -12.06
N ARG A 95 -1.21 -15.65 -13.25
CA ARG A 95 -1.59 -16.94 -13.84
C ARG A 95 -1.17 -18.09 -12.93
N ASP A 96 0.05 -18.02 -12.39
CA ASP A 96 0.60 -19.05 -11.51
C ASP A 96 -0.18 -19.13 -10.19
N LEU A 97 -0.57 -18.00 -9.59
CA LEU A 97 -1.43 -17.96 -8.40
C LEU A 97 -2.81 -18.57 -8.66
N VAL A 98 -3.45 -18.21 -9.78
CA VAL A 98 -4.77 -18.74 -10.16
C VAL A 98 -4.68 -20.25 -10.41
N ALA A 99 -3.71 -20.69 -11.20
CA ALA A 99 -3.51 -22.11 -11.50
C ALA A 99 -3.21 -22.94 -10.24
N ALA A 100 -2.40 -22.42 -9.32
CA ALA A 100 -2.11 -23.08 -8.05
C ALA A 100 -3.37 -23.22 -7.17
N ARG A 101 -4.21 -22.17 -7.12
CA ARG A 101 -5.49 -22.21 -6.41
C ARG A 101 -6.44 -23.25 -7.02
N GLU A 102 -6.58 -23.28 -8.34
CA GLU A 102 -7.41 -24.26 -9.05
C GLU A 102 -6.95 -25.69 -8.78
N ALA A 103 -5.64 -25.94 -8.86
CA ALA A 103 -5.06 -27.25 -8.57
C ALA A 103 -5.29 -27.68 -7.11
N LYS A 104 -5.24 -26.74 -6.17
CA LYS A 104 -5.49 -26.98 -4.75
C LYS A 104 -6.98 -27.14 -4.40
N GLY A 105 -7.87 -26.52 -5.20
CA GLY A 105 -9.32 -26.47 -4.93
C GLY A 105 -9.70 -25.65 -3.69
N SER A 106 -8.79 -24.81 -3.18
CA SER A 106 -9.01 -23.93 -2.01
C SER A 106 -8.04 -22.73 -2.06
N ALA A 107 -8.25 -21.76 -1.17
CA ALA A 107 -7.35 -20.61 -1.05
C ALA A 107 -5.90 -21.04 -0.78
N LEU A 108 -4.96 -20.28 -1.32
CA LEU A 108 -3.54 -20.48 -1.04
C LEU A 108 -3.23 -20.03 0.39
N THR A 109 -2.19 -20.60 0.99
CA THR A 109 -1.59 -19.99 2.18
C THR A 109 -0.69 -18.82 1.76
N ALA A 110 -0.37 -17.95 2.72
CA ALA A 110 0.59 -16.86 2.48
C ALA A 110 1.94 -17.38 1.97
N ASP A 111 2.43 -18.51 2.51
CA ASP A 111 3.70 -19.11 2.12
C ASP A 111 3.67 -19.70 0.70
N GLU A 112 2.57 -20.34 0.31
CA GLU A 112 2.40 -20.86 -1.06
C GLU A 112 2.37 -19.71 -2.09
N ALA A 113 1.63 -18.64 -1.80
CA ALA A 113 1.64 -17.45 -2.64
C ALA A 113 3.03 -16.79 -2.65
N TYR A 114 3.72 -16.78 -1.52
CA TYR A 114 5.04 -16.18 -1.40
C TYR A 114 6.06 -16.89 -2.28
N ASP A 115 6.07 -18.22 -2.29
CA ASP A 115 6.97 -19.01 -3.12
C ASP A 115 6.77 -18.71 -4.62
N ILE A 116 5.52 -18.61 -5.07
CA ILE A 116 5.18 -18.22 -6.45
C ILE A 116 5.72 -16.82 -6.75
N LEU A 117 5.40 -15.85 -5.89
CA LEU A 117 5.78 -14.45 -6.11
C LEU A 117 7.30 -14.26 -6.06
N ARG A 118 8.01 -14.97 -5.19
CA ARG A 118 9.47 -14.93 -5.06
C ARG A 118 10.16 -15.51 -6.28
N GLN A 119 9.60 -16.55 -6.90
CA GLN A 119 10.15 -17.22 -8.08
C GLN A 119 9.83 -16.52 -9.40
N ARG A 120 8.92 -15.53 -9.41
CA ARG A 120 8.55 -14.81 -10.63
C ARG A 120 9.76 -14.25 -11.38
N GLU A 121 9.76 -14.42 -12.69
CA GLU A 121 10.82 -13.89 -13.57
C GLU A 121 10.53 -12.45 -14.03
N GLU A 122 9.25 -12.09 -14.09
CA GLU A 122 8.76 -10.81 -14.55
C GLU A 122 7.63 -10.28 -13.66
N GLY A 123 7.22 -9.03 -13.90
CA GLY A 123 6.07 -8.43 -13.26
C GLY A 123 6.40 -7.70 -11.96
N TYR A 124 5.91 -6.47 -11.90
CA TYR A 124 5.89 -5.65 -10.69
C TYR A 124 4.63 -6.01 -9.88
N ILE A 125 4.76 -6.06 -8.55
CA ILE A 125 3.65 -6.43 -7.65
C ILE A 125 2.99 -5.19 -7.06
N SER A 126 3.73 -4.37 -6.31
CA SER A 126 3.15 -3.24 -5.57
C SER A 126 4.19 -2.16 -5.25
N TRP A 127 3.74 -0.90 -5.18
CA TRP A 127 4.57 0.24 -4.85
C TRP A 127 4.83 0.26 -3.36
N HIS A 128 3.92 -0.32 -2.56
CA HIS A 128 4.18 -0.60 -1.14
C HIS A 128 5.42 -1.47 -0.96
N LEU A 129 5.62 -2.48 -1.83
CA LEU A 129 6.81 -3.33 -1.79
C LEU A 129 8.09 -2.56 -2.13
N ALA A 130 7.99 -1.52 -2.96
CA ALA A 130 9.11 -0.65 -3.27
C ALA A 130 9.33 0.48 -2.25
N GLY A 131 8.49 0.58 -1.20
CA GLY A 131 8.47 1.72 -0.28
C GLY A 131 7.98 3.02 -0.93
N GLY A 132 7.28 2.90 -2.07
CA GLY A 132 6.87 3.96 -2.99
C GLY A 132 5.43 4.45 -2.85
N ALA A 133 4.64 3.85 -1.97
CA ALA A 133 3.23 4.17 -1.83
C ALA A 133 2.74 4.14 -0.38
N VAL A 134 1.66 4.87 -0.15
CA VAL A 134 0.90 4.90 1.09
C VAL A 134 -0.60 4.85 0.79
N ASP A 135 -1.36 4.25 1.69
CA ASP A 135 -2.82 4.20 1.61
C ASP A 135 -3.42 5.11 2.67
N PHE A 136 -4.40 5.92 2.27
CA PHE A 136 -5.19 6.76 3.15
C PHE A 136 -6.58 6.16 3.39
N ARG A 137 -7.05 6.24 4.62
CA ARG A 137 -8.43 5.85 4.97
C ARG A 137 -9.44 6.74 4.27
N LEU A 138 -10.61 6.20 3.97
CA LEU A 138 -11.79 6.98 3.60
C LEU A 138 -12.90 6.88 4.67
N PRO A 139 -13.75 7.92 4.83
CA PRO A 139 -13.67 9.24 4.18
C PRO A 139 -12.61 10.15 4.83
N GLN A 140 -12.22 11.20 4.10
CA GLN A 140 -11.41 12.33 4.61
C GLN A 140 -12.27 13.60 4.70
N ALA A 141 -11.93 14.53 5.60
CA ALA A 141 -12.73 15.73 5.85
C ALA A 141 -12.80 16.68 4.63
N ASN A 142 -11.68 16.86 3.91
CA ASN A 142 -11.63 17.62 2.67
C ASN A 142 -10.85 16.83 1.60
N PRO A 143 -11.50 15.84 0.96
CA PRO A 143 -10.84 14.88 0.08
C PRO A 143 -10.14 15.58 -1.10
N ASP A 144 -10.80 16.52 -1.76
CA ASP A 144 -10.23 17.20 -2.93
C ASP A 144 -8.95 17.97 -2.59
N LEU A 145 -8.94 18.67 -1.45
CA LEU A 145 -7.74 19.37 -0.99
C LEU A 145 -6.59 18.42 -0.66
N LEU A 146 -6.86 17.29 0.01
CA LEU A 146 -5.83 16.30 0.31
C LEU A 146 -5.23 15.73 -0.98
N ARG A 147 -6.08 15.42 -1.97
CA ARG A 147 -5.63 14.96 -3.28
C ARG A 147 -4.75 16.00 -3.97
N ASP A 148 -5.18 17.25 -4.01
CA ASP A 148 -4.42 18.36 -4.61
C ASP A 148 -3.06 18.57 -3.92
N CYS A 149 -2.99 18.47 -2.59
CA CYS A 149 -1.72 18.49 -1.85
C CYS A 149 -0.82 17.33 -2.29
N LEU A 150 -1.33 16.09 -2.27
CA LEU A 150 -0.56 14.91 -2.67
C LEU A 150 -0.05 15.02 -4.11
N GLU A 151 -0.88 15.44 -5.06
CA GLU A 151 -0.51 15.58 -6.46
C GLU A 151 0.57 16.65 -6.68
N ARG A 152 0.49 17.80 -5.99
CA ARG A 152 1.52 18.85 -6.07
C ARG A 152 2.86 18.42 -5.50
N HIS A 153 2.86 17.52 -4.51
CA HIS A 153 4.07 16.90 -3.96
C HIS A 153 4.47 15.62 -4.72
N GLY A 154 3.91 15.42 -5.91
CA GLY A 154 4.34 14.43 -6.88
C GLY A 154 3.87 13.01 -6.56
N PHE A 155 2.67 12.86 -5.99
CA PHE A 155 1.96 11.60 -5.92
C PHE A 155 0.92 11.49 -7.05
N ARG A 156 0.65 10.26 -7.51
CA ARG A 156 -0.58 9.91 -8.22
C ARG A 156 -1.52 9.28 -7.21
N VAL A 157 -2.75 9.78 -7.10
CA VAL A 157 -3.76 9.27 -6.18
C VAL A 157 -4.82 8.49 -6.96
N LEU A 158 -5.11 7.28 -6.52
CA LEU A 158 -6.19 6.45 -7.06
C LEU A 158 -7.18 6.10 -5.96
N ASP A 159 -8.47 6.11 -6.30
CA ASP A 159 -9.52 5.58 -5.43
C ASP A 159 -9.70 4.09 -5.72
N GLU A 160 -9.42 3.24 -4.75
CA GLU A 160 -9.46 1.78 -4.92
C GLU A 160 -10.81 1.19 -4.47
N THR A 161 -11.80 2.03 -4.10
CA THR A 161 -13.12 1.56 -3.64
C THR A 161 -13.84 0.71 -4.69
N GLU A 162 -13.74 1.06 -5.98
CA GLU A 162 -14.31 0.29 -7.08
C GLU A 162 -13.65 -1.09 -7.25
N ALA A 163 -12.40 -1.25 -6.76
CA ALA A 163 -11.68 -2.51 -6.72
C ALA A 163 -11.93 -3.28 -5.40
N GLY A 164 -12.81 -2.79 -4.53
CA GLY A 164 -13.18 -3.42 -3.27
C GLY A 164 -12.27 -3.08 -2.09
N VAL A 165 -11.35 -2.12 -2.24
CA VAL A 165 -10.45 -1.68 -1.16
C VAL A 165 -10.82 -0.25 -0.75
N PRO A 166 -11.34 -0.02 0.48
CA PRO A 166 -11.86 1.29 0.88
C PRO A 166 -10.74 2.27 1.27
N CYS A 167 -9.85 2.59 0.32
CA CYS A 167 -8.73 3.49 0.53
C CYS A 167 -8.46 4.39 -0.69
N TRP A 168 -7.71 5.46 -0.45
CA TRP A 168 -6.96 6.15 -1.48
C TRP A 168 -5.52 5.67 -1.52
N HIS A 169 -5.12 5.15 -2.67
CA HIS A 169 -3.76 4.68 -2.93
C HIS A 169 -2.92 5.81 -3.54
N ALA A 170 -1.96 6.34 -2.79
CA ALA A 170 -1.05 7.39 -3.23
C ALA A 170 0.33 6.81 -3.57
N THR A 171 0.71 6.89 -4.83
CA THR A 171 2.00 6.40 -5.36
C THR A 171 2.91 7.56 -5.72
N LYS A 172 4.19 7.54 -5.31
CA LYS A 172 5.17 8.54 -5.76
C LYS A 172 5.43 8.43 -7.25
N THR A 173 5.31 9.54 -7.97
CA THR A 173 5.53 9.61 -9.42
C THR A 173 7.01 9.51 -9.77
N GLY A 174 7.31 9.11 -11.01
CA GLY A 174 8.69 8.99 -11.50
C GLY A 174 9.44 7.74 -11.03
N MET A 175 8.81 6.90 -10.21
CA MET A 175 9.39 5.63 -9.81
C MET A 175 9.41 4.62 -10.96
N THR A 176 10.45 3.79 -11.02
CA THR A 176 10.56 2.70 -12.00
C THR A 176 10.11 1.38 -11.36
N PRO A 177 9.14 0.66 -11.95
CA PRO A 177 8.74 -0.66 -11.47
C PRO A 177 9.92 -1.62 -11.47
N ARG A 178 10.11 -2.38 -10.39
CA ARG A 178 11.20 -3.36 -10.27
C ARG A 178 10.73 -4.64 -9.60
N ILE A 179 11.44 -5.72 -9.89
CA ILE A 179 11.23 -7.02 -9.24
C ILE A 179 11.98 -7.01 -7.91
N ILE A 180 11.25 -7.24 -6.82
CA ILE A 180 11.75 -7.38 -5.45
C ILE A 180 11.45 -8.81 -5.00
N ARG A 181 12.51 -9.52 -4.58
CA ARG A 181 12.52 -10.92 -4.11
C ARG A 181 13.22 -10.92 -2.75
N GLU A 182 12.46 -10.77 -1.68
CA GLU A 182 12.99 -10.85 -0.31
C GLU A 182 13.29 -12.31 0.10
#